data_AF-A0A5S5CE32-F1
#
_entry.id   AF-A0A5S5CE32-F1
#
_cell.length_a   1.000
_cell.length_b   1.000
_cell.length_c   1.000
_cell.angle_alpha   90.00
_cell.angle_beta   90.00
_cell.angle_gamma   90.00
#
_symmetry.space_group_name_H-M   'P 1'
#
loop_
_entity.id
_entity.type
_entity.pdbx_description
1 polymer ?
#
loop_
_entity_poly.entity_id
_entity_poly.type
_entity_poly.pdbx_seq_one_letter_code
_entity_poly.pdbx_strand_id
1 'polypeptide(L)'
;MEVTISKTFASDFRMITDISFKEKIKSIVASLENSKDTSVLIPIQAFNDSDRYFKMGVGFYYLIIKNVSKKSLVLVRVVHRDQLRQSLHKSI
;
A
#
# COMPACT_ATOMS: atom_id res chain seq x y z
N MET A 1 12.15 -10.32 -0.75
CA MET A 1 12.16 -8.87 -0.45
C MET A 1 11.84 -8.67 1.02
N GLU A 2 12.44 -7.69 1.69
CA GLU A 2 12.05 -7.29 3.04
C GLU A 2 10.80 -6.39 2.98
N VAL A 3 9.76 -6.75 3.73
CA VAL A 3 8.51 -5.97 3.80
C VAL A 3 8.26 -5.58 5.25
N THR A 4 8.33 -4.29 5.54
CA THR A 4 8.09 -3.75 6.88
C THR A 4 6.71 -3.13 6.96
N ILE A 5 5.99 -3.37 8.07
CA ILE A 5 4.66 -2.81 8.30
C ILE A 5 4.79 -1.60 9.22
N SER A 6 4.32 -0.43 8.78
CA SER A 6 4.29 0.76 9.63
C SER A 6 3.21 0.60 10.73
N LYS A 7 3.39 1.31 11.85
CA LYS A 7 2.38 1.38 12.92
C LYS A 7 1.02 1.89 12.40
N THR A 8 1.06 2.86 11.48
CA THR A 8 -0.15 3.44 10.88
C THR A 8 -0.87 2.42 10.02
N PHE A 9 -0.15 1.69 9.16
CA PHE A 9 -0.73 0.59 8.38
C PHE A 9 -1.37 -0.46 9.28
N ALA A 10 -0.68 -0.87 10.34
CA ALA A 10 -1.22 -1.85 11.28
C ALA A 10 -2.52 -1.37 11.95
N SER A 11 -2.60 -0.08 12.27
CA SER A 11 -3.83 0.54 12.80
C SER A 11 -4.94 0.55 11.76
N ASP A 12 -4.66 1.06 10.56
CA ASP A 12 -5.62 1.12 9.44
C ASP A 12 -6.18 -0.28 9.13
N PHE A 13 -5.29 -1.28 9.04
CA PHE A 13 -5.65 -2.66 8.72
C PHE A 13 -6.51 -3.33 9.79
N ARG A 14 -6.29 -2.99 11.08
CA ARG A 14 -7.13 -3.49 12.19
C ARG A 14 -8.56 -2.95 12.09
N MET A 15 -8.74 -1.71 11.62
CA MET A 15 -10.05 -1.08 11.48
C MET A 15 -10.87 -1.61 10.30
N ILE A 16 -10.23 -2.28 9.33
CA ILE A 16 -10.93 -2.87 8.20
C ILE A 16 -11.70 -4.11 8.67
N THR A 17 -12.98 -4.21 8.33
CA THR A 17 -13.84 -5.36 8.67
C THR A 17 -13.96 -6.36 7.53
N ASP A 18 -13.63 -5.96 6.30
CA ASP A 18 -13.67 -6.82 5.10
C ASP A 18 -12.63 -7.96 5.20
N ILE A 19 -13.12 -9.17 5.42
CA ILE A 19 -12.30 -10.39 5.56
C ILE A 19 -11.63 -10.74 4.23
N SER A 20 -12.35 -10.64 3.12
CA SER A 20 -11.83 -10.93 1.77
C SER A 20 -10.68 -9.99 1.42
N PHE A 21 -10.81 -8.72 1.80
CA PHE A 21 -9.71 -7.76 1.68
C PHE A 21 -8.51 -8.16 2.52
N LYS A 22 -8.70 -8.53 3.80
CA LYS A 22 -7.59 -8.94 4.68
C LYS A 22 -6.82 -10.13 4.13
N GLU A 23 -7.52 -11.15 3.63
CA GLU A 23 -6.88 -12.32 3.01
C GLU A 23 -6.12 -11.94 1.73
N LYS A 24 -6.69 -11.04 0.92
CA LYS A 24 -6.01 -10.53 -0.27
C LYS A 24 -4.73 -9.77 0.09
N ILE A 25 -4.73 -8.97 1.16
CA ILE A 25 -3.53 -8.28 1.64
C ILE A 25 -2.47 -9.26 2.12
N LYS A 26 -2.83 -10.29 2.89
CA LYS A 26 -1.88 -11.32 3.31
C LYS A 26 -1.23 -12.01 2.11
N SER A 27 -2.02 -12.36 1.09
CA SER A 27 -1.51 -12.96 -0.15
C SER A 27 -0.56 -12.02 -0.89
N ILE A 28 -0.88 -10.73 -0.96
CA ILE A 28 -0.02 -9.71 -1.54
C ILE A 28 1.29 -9.59 -0.77
N VAL A 29 1.26 -9.52 0.57
CA VAL A 29 2.46 -9.45 1.41
C VAL A 29 3.35 -10.67 1.18
N ALA A 30 2.78 -11.87 1.19
CA ALA A 30 3.52 -13.10 0.90
C ALA A 30 4.14 -13.06 -0.51
N SER A 31 3.41 -12.55 -1.51
CA SER A 31 3.92 -12.41 -2.88
C SER A 31 5.07 -11.40 -2.96
N LEU A 32 4.97 -10.29 -2.22
CA LEU A 32 6.02 -9.27 -2.12
C LEU A 32 7.28 -9.85 -1.48
N GLU A 33 7.15 -10.54 -0.35
CA GLU A 33 8.26 -11.17 0.36
C GLU A 33 9.00 -12.19 -0.51
N ASN A 34 8.27 -12.92 -1.36
CA ASN A 34 8.85 -13.88 -2.30
C ASN A 34 9.39 -13.26 -3.60
N SER A 35 9.10 -11.99 -3.89
CA SER A 35 9.63 -11.32 -5.07
C SER A 35 11.12 -10.98 -4.94
N LYS A 36 11.83 -11.04 -6.07
CA LYS A 36 13.25 -10.70 -6.19
C LYS A 36 13.50 -9.19 -6.35
N ASP A 37 12.53 -8.44 -6.86
CA ASP A 37 12.63 -6.99 -7.08
C ASP A 37 11.23 -6.32 -7.04
N THR A 38 11.22 -5.04 -6.67
CA THR A 38 10.08 -4.13 -6.68
C THR A 38 9.51 -3.82 -8.08
N SER A 39 10.29 -3.99 -9.14
CA SER A 39 9.95 -3.70 -10.54
C SER A 39 8.84 -4.60 -11.11
N VAL A 40 8.57 -5.74 -10.49
CA VAL A 40 7.48 -6.65 -10.87
C VAL A 40 6.10 -6.10 -10.47
N LEU A 41 6.06 -5.04 -9.63
CA LEU A 41 4.84 -4.46 -9.10
C LEU A 41 4.35 -3.30 -9.99
N ILE A 42 3.54 -3.61 -11.01
CA ILE A 42 2.87 -2.61 -11.88
C ILE A 42 1.34 -2.60 -11.58
N PRO A 43 0.62 -1.46 -11.71
CA PRO A 43 1.08 -0.10 -11.95
C PRO A 43 1.08 0.64 -10.63
N ILE A 44 2.23 0.61 -9.99
CA ILE A 44 2.57 1.54 -8.94
C ILE A 44 2.50 2.96 -9.56
N GLN A 45 1.46 3.72 -9.22
CA GLN A 45 1.46 5.16 -9.52
C GLN A 45 2.26 5.85 -8.43
N ALA A 46 3.30 6.58 -8.82
CA ALA A 46 4.02 7.47 -7.93
C ALA A 46 3.04 8.46 -7.28
N PHE A 47 3.13 8.60 -5.96
CA PHE A 47 2.25 9.48 -5.20
C PHE A 47 2.78 10.93 -5.16
N ASN A 48 4.07 11.15 -5.46
CA ASN A 48 4.75 12.44 -5.49
C ASN A 48 5.99 12.40 -6.39
N ASP A 49 6.63 13.55 -6.66
CA ASP A 49 7.88 13.68 -7.45
C ASP A 49 9.10 12.96 -6.83
N SER A 50 8.92 12.30 -5.68
CA SER A 50 9.90 11.34 -5.18
C SER A 50 9.44 9.95 -5.56
N ASP A 51 10.20 9.20 -6.37
CA ASP A 51 9.95 7.80 -6.74
C ASP A 51 10.01 6.81 -5.55
N ARG A 52 9.77 7.29 -4.33
CA ARG A 52 9.83 6.52 -3.09
C ARG A 52 8.45 6.12 -2.61
N TYR A 53 7.35 6.73 -3.07
CA TYR A 53 6.01 6.39 -2.62
C TYR A 53 5.09 6.00 -3.76
N PHE A 54 4.33 4.95 -3.51
CA PHE A 54 3.61 4.21 -4.51
C PHE A 54 2.25 3.82 -3.98
N LYS A 55 1.21 3.91 -4.81
CA LYS A 55 -0.12 3.41 -4.46
C LYS A 55 -0.50 2.20 -5.30
N MET A 56 -1.11 1.21 -4.67
CA MET A 56 -1.69 0.03 -5.32
C MET A 56 -3.18 -0.07 -5.00
N GLY A 57 -4.02 -0.19 -6.02
CA GLY A 57 -5.45 -0.37 -5.86
C GLY A 57 -5.80 -1.83 -5.56
N VAL A 58 -6.48 -2.08 -4.44
CA VAL A 58 -6.93 -3.43 -4.05
C VAL A 58 -8.38 -3.36 -3.60
N GLY A 59 -9.30 -3.86 -4.43
CA GLY A 59 -10.73 -3.71 -4.18
C GLY A 59 -11.09 -2.23 -3.99
N PHE A 60 -11.82 -1.91 -2.92
CA PHE A 60 -12.21 -0.54 -2.56
C PHE A 60 -11.15 0.24 -1.77
N TYR A 61 -9.92 -0.27 -1.67
CA TYR A 61 -8.85 0.38 -0.91
C TYR A 61 -7.65 0.73 -1.79
N TYR A 62 -6.88 1.70 -1.32
CA TYR A 62 -5.53 1.99 -1.76
C TYR A 62 -4.54 1.56 -0.69
N LEU A 63 -3.51 0.82 -1.11
CA LEU A 63 -2.33 0.55 -0.31
C LEU A 63 -1.28 1.59 -0.66
N ILE A 64 -0.75 2.28 0.35
CA ILE A 64 0.38 3.19 0.20
C ILE A 64 1.64 2.47 0.64
N ILE A 65 2.59 2.34 -0.28
CA ILE A 65 3.84 1.60 -0.13
C ILE A 65 4.98 2.58 -0.33
N LYS A 66 5.98 2.51 0.54
CA LYS A 66 7.23 3.25 0.38
C LYS A 66 8.34 2.31 -0.05
N ASN A 67 9.00 2.62 -1.15
CA ASN A 67 10.23 1.97 -1.55
C ASN A 67 11.41 2.63 -0.82
N VAL A 68 12.11 1.83 -0.02
CA VAL A 68 13.29 2.26 0.74
C VAL A 68 14.56 1.87 0.00
N SER A 69 14.56 0.71 -0.65
CA SER A 69 15.66 0.21 -1.47
C SER A 69 15.15 -0.85 -2.45
N LYS A 70 15.99 -1.27 -3.41
CA LYS A 70 15.66 -2.37 -4.36
C LYS A 70 15.15 -3.66 -3.69
N LYS A 71 15.45 -3.88 -2.40
CA LYS A 71 15.08 -5.07 -1.65
C LYS A 71 14.25 -4.79 -0.40
N SER A 72 13.83 -3.54 -0.15
CA SER A 72 13.10 -3.18 1.06
C SER A 72 11.91 -2.27 0.75
N LEU A 73 10.72 -2.72 1.15
CA LEU A 73 9.47 -2.00 1.04
C LEU A 73 8.88 -1.76 2.44
N VAL A 74 8.17 -0.65 2.59
CA VAL A 74 7.38 -0.36 3.80
C VAL A 74 5.93 -0.18 3.41
N LEU A 75 5.03 -0.97 4.01
CA LEU A 75 3.60 -0.72 3.94
C LEU A 75 3.25 0.43 4.88
N VAL A 76 2.90 1.58 4.32
CA VAL A 76 2.73 2.83 5.06
C VAL A 76 1.31 3.01 5.55
N ARG A 77 0.32 2.83 4.67
CA ARG A 77 -1.10 3.02 4.97
C ARG A 77 -2.00 2.16 4.09
N VAL A 78 -3.21 1.93 4.58
CA VAL A 78 -4.32 1.39 3.77
C VAL A 78 -5.54 2.29 3.96
N VAL A 79 -6.10 2.78 2.86
CA VAL A 79 -7.14 3.82 2.91
C VAL A 79 -8.27 3.43 1.97
N HIS A 80 -9.53 3.60 2.41
CA HIS A 80 -10.67 3.39 1.52
C HIS A 80 -10.63 4.44 0.39
N ARG A 81 -10.95 4.05 -0.85
CA ARG A 81 -10.90 4.93 -2.03
C ARG A 81 -11.70 6.23 -1.81
N ASP A 82 -12.83 6.13 -1.11
CA ASP A 82 -13.69 7.28 -0.81
C ASP A 82 -13.08 8.26 0.19
N GLN A 83 -12.28 7.77 1.15
CA GLN A 83 -11.59 8.63 2.11
C GLN A 83 -10.52 9.48 1.41
N LEU A 84 -9.83 8.91 0.42
CA LEU A 84 -8.80 9.63 -0.34
C LEU A 84 -9.41 10.73 -1.22
N ARG A 85 -10.60 10.50 -1.79
CA ARG A 85 -11.34 11.47 -2.60
C ARG A 85 -11.79 12.69 -1.79
N GLN A 86 -12.19 12.48 -0.54
CA GLN A 86 -12.60 13.57 0.37
C GLN A 86 -11.41 14.46 0.80
N SER A 87 -10.21 13.90 0.94
CA SER A 87 -9.01 14.69 1.27
C SER A 87 -8.50 15.57 0.13
N LEU A 88 -8.72 15.18 -1.13
CA LEU A 88 -8.27 15.96 -2.30
C LEU A 88 -9.23 17.10 -2.69
N HIS A 89 -10.49 17.04 -2.27
CA HIS A 89 -11.47 18.12 -2.53
C HIS A 89 -11.46 19.24 -1.47
N LYS A 90 -10.71 19.11 -0.37
CA LYS A 90 -10.57 20.17 0.66
C LYS A 90 -9.42 21.14 0.40
N SER A 91 -8.82 21.12 -0.79
CA SER A 91 -7.71 22.01 -1.19
C SER A 91 -8.01 22.80 -2.47
N ILE A 92 -9.29 23.08 -2.73
CA ILE A 92 -9.74 24.04 -3.74
C ILE A 92 -10.62 25.09 -3.04
#